data_AF-A0A0C3BHQ7-F1
#
_entry.id   AF-A0A0C3BHQ7-F1
#
_cell.length_a   1.000
_cell.length_b   1.000
_cell.length_c   1.000
_cell.angle_alpha   90.00
_cell.angle_beta   90.00
_cell.angle_gamma   90.00
#
_symmetry.space_group_name_H-M   'P 1'
#
loop_
_entity.id
_entity.type
_entity.pdbx_description
1 polymer ?
#
loop_
_entity_poly.entity_id
_entity_poly.type
_entity_poly.pdbx_seq_one_letter_code
_entity_poly.pdbx_strand_id
1 'polypeptide(L)'
;MSATKFSLFDDLTNVSGNYGATALIKYLVQIISHDVCAINRNTMSYYRLVHRVGEIYKAINALISEVETDDTDQWDNYIKYTDAIDPLEGFLFDIAIQVATESTLTSDKDSVKECVDAVKVWFAARNKLQSLPADLQSLVPGLPADDKETAIRVQKHDDSNLLLSICSDIKKHDLHDSTT
;
A
#
# COMPACT_ATOMS: atom_id res chain seq x y z
N MET A 1 -17.91 29.47 1.58
CA MET A 1 -17.65 28.01 1.57
C MET A 1 -16.19 27.83 1.94
N SER A 2 -15.91 27.31 3.14
CA SER A 2 -14.53 27.00 3.55
C SER A 2 -14.13 25.70 2.87
N ALA A 3 -13.06 25.71 2.08
CA ALA A 3 -12.51 24.48 1.51
C ALA A 3 -12.00 23.61 2.66
N THR A 4 -12.50 22.38 2.77
CA THR A 4 -11.99 21.38 3.72
C THR A 4 -10.55 21.07 3.34
N LYS A 5 -9.62 21.07 4.30
CA LYS A 5 -8.22 20.78 4.06
C LYS A 5 -8.10 19.31 3.62
N PHE A 6 -7.51 19.06 2.45
CA PHE A 6 -7.25 17.71 1.97
C PHE A 6 -6.19 17.03 2.82
N SER A 7 -6.45 15.79 3.23
CA SER A 7 -5.52 14.91 3.94
C SER A 7 -5.44 13.61 3.15
N LEU A 8 -4.25 13.27 2.66
CA LEU A 8 -4.02 12.00 1.97
C LEU A 8 -4.26 10.80 2.90
N PHE A 9 -3.89 10.94 4.17
CA PHE A 9 -4.17 9.91 5.16
C PHE A 9 -5.68 9.69 5.31
N ASP A 10 -6.47 10.77 5.38
CA ASP A 10 -7.92 10.66 5.52
C ASP A 10 -8.53 10.03 4.26
N ASP A 11 -8.03 10.38 3.07
CA ASP A 11 -8.47 9.81 1.79
C ASP A 11 -8.20 8.30 1.72
N LEU A 12 -6.99 7.86 2.12
CA LEU A 12 -6.59 6.44 2.11
C LEU A 12 -7.26 5.61 3.21
N THR A 13 -7.60 6.24 4.34
CA THR A 13 -8.20 5.56 5.49
C THR A 13 -9.69 5.77 5.63
N ASN A 14 -10.35 6.41 4.65
CA ASN A 14 -11.79 6.54 4.58
C ASN A 14 -12.46 5.22 4.17
N VAL A 15 -12.28 4.22 5.03
CA VAL A 15 -12.88 2.89 4.92
C VAL A 15 -14.11 2.84 5.83
N SER A 16 -15.28 2.78 5.21
CA SER A 16 -16.58 2.72 5.89
C SER A 16 -16.94 1.28 6.27
N GLY A 17 -17.55 1.12 7.44
CA GLY A 17 -17.93 -0.18 8.00
C GLY A 17 -17.24 -0.47 9.34
N ASN A 18 -17.91 -1.24 10.19
CA ASN A 18 -17.44 -1.56 11.53
C ASN A 18 -17.84 -2.99 11.93
N TYR A 19 -17.61 -3.93 11.03
CA TYR A 19 -17.82 -5.34 11.29
C TYR A 19 -16.60 -5.92 11.99
N GLY A 20 -16.84 -6.73 13.03
CA GLY A 20 -15.76 -7.37 13.78
C GLY A 20 -14.86 -8.25 12.89
N ALA A 21 -15.47 -8.91 11.90
CA ALA A 21 -14.78 -9.79 10.94
C ALA A 21 -13.72 -9.06 10.09
N THR A 22 -13.83 -7.75 9.90
CA THR A 22 -12.91 -6.97 9.06
C THR A 22 -12.10 -5.93 9.86
N ALA A 23 -12.16 -5.98 11.19
CA ALA A 23 -11.49 -5.02 12.05
C ALA A 23 -9.96 -5.00 11.83
N LEU A 24 -9.34 -6.17 11.67
CA LEU A 24 -7.90 -6.28 11.44
C LEU A 24 -7.49 -5.67 10.10
N ILE A 25 -8.23 -5.95 9.01
CA ILE A 25 -8.01 -5.32 7.70
C ILE A 25 -8.04 -3.79 7.82
N LYS A 26 -9.02 -3.23 8.54
CA LYS A 26 -9.12 -1.79 8.77
C LYS A 26 -7.89 -1.22 9.49
N TYR A 27 -7.42 -1.88 10.54
CA TYR A 27 -6.23 -1.45 11.27
C TYR A 27 -4.96 -1.54 10.42
N LEU A 28 -4.80 -2.61 9.64
CA LEU A 28 -3.67 -2.77 8.72
C LEU A 28 -3.65 -1.65 7.67
N VAL A 29 -4.80 -1.32 7.07
CA VAL A 29 -4.93 -0.20 6.13
C VAL A 29 -4.52 1.12 6.79
N GLN A 30 -4.93 1.38 8.03
CA GLN A 30 -4.56 2.59 8.75
C GLN A 30 -3.06 2.66 9.05
N ILE A 31 -2.45 1.57 9.50
CA ILE A 31 -1.01 1.49 9.78
C ILE A 31 -0.20 1.71 8.48
N ILE A 32 -0.54 0.98 7.43
CA ILE A 32 0.12 1.12 6.12
C ILE A 32 -0.04 2.55 5.61
N SER A 33 -1.26 3.12 5.65
CA SER A 33 -1.50 4.49 5.19
C SER A 33 -0.68 5.51 5.98
N HIS A 34 -0.59 5.34 7.30
CA HIS A 34 0.24 6.18 8.15
C HIS A 34 1.70 6.12 7.70
N ASP A 35 2.25 4.92 7.56
CA ASP A 35 3.67 4.74 7.24
C ASP A 35 3.99 5.24 5.82
N VAL A 36 3.11 4.97 4.84
CA VAL A 36 3.29 5.46 3.48
C VAL A 36 3.17 7.00 3.41
N CYS A 37 2.31 7.62 4.24
CA CYS A 37 2.24 9.07 4.35
C CYS A 37 3.46 9.68 5.07
N ALA A 38 4.04 8.95 6.04
CA ALA A 38 5.24 9.37 6.76
C ALA A 38 6.50 9.26 5.88
N ILE A 39 6.53 8.32 4.93
CA ILE A 39 7.59 8.19 3.94
C ILE A 39 7.48 9.36 2.95
N ASN A 40 8.28 10.41 3.17
CA ASN A 40 8.35 11.64 2.38
C ASN A 40 8.85 11.47 0.91
N ARG A 41 8.73 10.28 0.33
CA ARG A 41 9.18 9.96 -1.05
C ARG A 41 8.08 9.95 -2.11
N ASN A 42 6.82 10.09 -1.71
CA ASN A 42 5.68 10.07 -2.63
C ASN A 42 5.63 8.78 -3.48
N THR A 43 5.67 7.63 -2.80
CA THR A 43 5.64 6.31 -3.44
C THR A 43 4.23 6.01 -3.95
N MET A 44 3.95 6.39 -5.19
CA MET A 44 2.62 6.30 -5.83
C MET A 44 2.10 4.87 -5.89
N SER A 45 2.99 3.88 -5.93
CA SER A 45 2.60 2.48 -5.93
C SER A 45 1.87 2.07 -4.66
N TYR A 46 2.32 2.53 -3.51
CA TYR A 46 1.66 2.22 -2.24
C TYR A 46 0.33 2.95 -2.12
N TYR A 47 0.26 4.23 -2.53
CA TYR A 47 -1.03 4.94 -2.54
C TYR A 47 -2.07 4.23 -3.40
N ARG A 48 -1.66 3.80 -4.60
CA ARG A 48 -2.52 3.04 -5.51
C ARG A 48 -2.92 1.70 -4.91
N LEU A 49 -2.00 1.02 -4.23
CA LEU A 49 -2.28 -0.27 -3.62
C LEU A 49 -3.26 -0.15 -2.46
N VAL A 50 -3.01 0.78 -1.52
CA VAL A 50 -3.86 1.05 -0.36
C VAL A 50 -5.26 1.46 -0.81
N HIS A 51 -5.37 2.32 -1.83
CA HIS A 51 -6.67 2.68 -2.40
C HIS A 51 -7.45 1.45 -2.89
N ARG A 52 -6.79 0.55 -3.63
CA ARG A 52 -7.44 -0.67 -4.14
C ARG A 52 -7.84 -1.63 -3.03
N VAL A 53 -7.03 -1.75 -1.99
CA VAL A 53 -7.39 -2.50 -0.78
C VAL A 53 -8.63 -1.91 -0.13
N GLY A 54 -8.73 -0.57 -0.05
CA GLY A 54 -9.91 0.12 0.45
C GLY A 54 -11.19 -0.25 -0.31
N GLU A 55 -11.10 -0.39 -1.64
CA GLU A 55 -12.25 -0.84 -2.46
C GLU A 55 -12.63 -2.29 -2.16
N ILE A 56 -11.65 -3.19 -1.98
CA ILE A 56 -11.92 -4.58 -1.61
C ILE A 56 -12.55 -4.65 -0.21
N TYR A 57 -12.04 -3.88 0.75
CA TYR A 57 -12.59 -3.79 2.09
C TYR A 57 -14.06 -3.35 2.07
N LYS A 58 -14.41 -2.35 1.26
CA LYS A 58 -15.80 -1.91 1.08
C LYS A 58 -16.67 -3.04 0.49
N ALA A 59 -16.17 -3.79 -0.49
CA ALA A 59 -16.90 -4.91 -1.08
C ALA A 59 -17.13 -6.05 -0.07
N ILE A 60 -16.13 -6.41 0.73
CA ILE A 60 -16.27 -7.41 1.81
C ILE A 60 -17.33 -6.96 2.81
N ASN A 61 -17.29 -5.70 3.25
CA ASN A 61 -18.29 -5.17 4.18
C ASN A 61 -19.70 -5.10 3.58
N ALA A 62 -19.83 -4.87 2.27
CA ALA A 62 -21.11 -4.92 1.59
C ALA A 62 -21.69 -6.35 1.60
N LEU A 63 -20.86 -7.36 1.33
CA LEU A 63 -21.27 -8.78 1.43
C LEU A 63 -21.71 -9.15 2.85
N ILE A 64 -20.99 -8.69 3.88
CA ILE A 64 -21.38 -8.91 5.28
C ILE A 64 -22.73 -8.23 5.57
N SER A 65 -22.92 -6.99 5.10
CA SER A 65 -24.18 -6.28 5.27
C SER A 65 -25.35 -7.02 4.61
N GLU A 66 -25.17 -7.56 3.41
CA GLU A 66 -26.19 -8.35 2.72
C GLU A 66 -26.56 -9.61 3.53
N VAL A 67 -25.56 -10.31 4.07
CA VAL A 67 -25.79 -11.50 4.90
C VAL A 67 -26.51 -11.18 6.23
N GLU A 68 -26.24 -10.02 6.85
CA GLU A 68 -26.86 -9.64 8.12
C GLU A 68 -28.27 -9.05 7.98
N THR A 69 -28.61 -8.47 6.82
CA THR A 69 -29.84 -7.68 6.65
C THR A 69 -30.90 -8.32 5.76
N ASP A 70 -30.52 -9.29 4.94
CA ASP A 70 -31.43 -9.92 3.98
C ASP A 70 -32.05 -11.19 4.57
N ASP A 71 -33.37 -11.35 4.40
CA ASP A 71 -34.12 -12.48 4.96
C ASP A 71 -33.99 -13.77 4.12
N THR A 72 -33.23 -13.73 3.02
CA THR A 72 -32.94 -14.86 2.14
C THR A 72 -31.65 -15.59 2.49
N ASP A 73 -31.53 -16.84 2.04
CA ASP A 73 -30.31 -17.65 2.23
C ASP A 73 -29.12 -17.07 1.44
N GLN A 74 -28.32 -16.22 2.12
CA GLN A 74 -27.15 -15.54 1.57
C GLN A 74 -25.85 -16.34 1.75
N TRP A 75 -25.92 -17.67 1.75
CA TRP A 75 -24.77 -18.55 2.00
C TRP A 75 -23.60 -18.33 1.02
N ASP A 76 -23.89 -18.03 -0.25
CA ASP A 76 -22.85 -17.73 -1.24
C ASP A 76 -22.06 -16.46 -0.89
N ASN A 77 -22.75 -15.43 -0.37
CA ASN A 77 -22.10 -14.19 0.06
C ASN A 77 -21.30 -14.39 1.34
N TYR A 78 -21.81 -15.22 2.26
CA TYR A 78 -21.07 -15.66 3.43
C TYR A 78 -19.73 -16.29 3.04
N ILE A 79 -19.74 -17.29 2.16
CA ILE A 79 -18.52 -17.96 1.67
C ILE A 79 -17.56 -16.96 1.02
N LYS A 80 -18.06 -16.08 0.14
CA LYS A 80 -17.22 -15.12 -0.57
C LYS A 80 -16.46 -14.20 0.38
N TYR A 81 -17.13 -13.63 1.38
CA TYR A 81 -16.46 -12.69 2.28
C TYR A 81 -15.52 -13.43 3.24
N THR A 82 -15.88 -14.64 3.71
CA THR A 82 -15.01 -15.41 4.60
C THR A 82 -13.73 -15.86 3.89
N ASP A 83 -13.84 -16.33 2.66
CA ASP A 83 -12.70 -16.78 1.86
C ASP A 83 -11.78 -15.62 1.45
N ALA A 84 -12.29 -14.39 1.47
CA ALA A 84 -11.55 -13.19 1.09
C ALA A 84 -10.74 -12.56 2.24
N ILE A 85 -11.16 -12.75 3.50
CA ILE A 85 -10.57 -12.06 4.65
C ILE A 85 -9.12 -12.50 4.85
N ASP A 86 -8.87 -13.79 5.08
CA ASP A 86 -7.53 -14.30 5.41
C ASP A 86 -6.49 -13.97 4.31
N PRO A 87 -6.78 -14.14 3.01
CA PRO A 87 -5.82 -13.77 1.96
C PRO A 87 -5.54 -12.26 1.93
N LEU A 88 -6.55 -11.42 2.18
CA LEU A 88 -6.36 -9.97 2.20
C LEU A 88 -5.54 -9.53 3.41
N GLU A 89 -5.79 -10.11 4.58
CA GLU A 89 -5.01 -9.85 5.79
C GLU A 89 -3.54 -10.25 5.59
N GLY A 90 -3.29 -11.47 5.08
CA GLY A 90 -1.95 -11.93 4.78
C GLY A 90 -1.22 -11.01 3.81
N PHE A 91 -1.90 -10.61 2.73
CA PHE A 91 -1.37 -9.64 1.78
C PHE A 91 -1.01 -8.32 2.44
N LEU A 92 -1.88 -7.78 3.30
CA LEU A 92 -1.64 -6.51 3.98
C LEU A 92 -0.49 -6.58 4.99
N PHE A 93 -0.33 -7.71 5.68
CA PHE A 93 0.82 -7.93 6.56
C PHE A 93 2.14 -7.85 5.79
N ASP A 94 2.23 -8.49 4.63
CA ASP A 94 3.42 -8.43 3.78
C ASP A 94 3.73 -6.99 3.35
N ILE A 95 2.70 -6.22 2.99
CA ILE A 95 2.85 -4.80 2.63
C ILE A 95 3.31 -3.96 3.82
N ALA A 96 2.75 -4.16 5.01
CA ALA A 96 3.16 -3.44 6.21
C ALA A 96 4.66 -3.65 6.50
N ILE A 97 5.16 -4.89 6.37
CA ILE A 97 6.59 -5.20 6.53
C ILE A 97 7.45 -4.49 5.47
N GLN A 98 6.97 -4.46 4.23
CA GLN A 98 7.69 -3.80 3.12
C GLN A 98 7.78 -2.28 3.33
N VAL A 99 6.66 -1.64 3.66
CA VAL A 99 6.62 -0.20 3.94
C VAL A 99 7.51 0.17 5.12
N ALA A 100 7.47 -0.62 6.20
CA ALA A 100 8.36 -0.43 7.35
C ALA A 100 9.85 -0.55 6.96
N THR A 101 10.18 -1.52 6.09
CA THR A 101 11.55 -1.68 5.56
C THR A 101 11.97 -0.47 4.74
N GLU A 102 11.11 0.02 3.85
CA GLU A 102 11.41 1.20 3.02
C GLU A 102 11.52 2.50 3.82
N SER A 103 10.80 2.63 4.94
CA SER A 103 10.89 3.79 5.83
C SER A 103 12.31 3.99 6.36
N THR A 104 13.08 2.91 6.56
CA THR A 104 14.49 2.98 6.99
C THR A 104 15.39 3.68 5.98
N LEU A 105 14.96 3.80 4.72
CA LEU A 105 15.76 4.40 3.66
C LEU A 105 15.69 5.93 3.66
N THR A 106 14.81 6.54 4.46
CA THR A 106 14.53 7.98 4.45
C THR A 106 15.64 8.85 5.05
N SER A 107 16.62 8.25 5.74
CA SER A 107 17.78 8.96 6.27
C SER A 107 18.67 9.55 5.16
N ASP A 108 19.26 10.70 5.44
CA ASP A 108 20.34 11.28 4.62
C ASP A 108 21.50 10.28 4.55
N LYS A 109 22.09 10.13 3.36
CA LYS A 109 23.19 9.20 3.10
C LYS A 109 24.49 9.99 3.03
N ASP A 110 25.49 9.58 3.78
CA ASP A 110 26.77 10.30 3.89
C ASP A 110 27.90 9.63 3.09
N SER A 111 27.65 8.44 2.56
CA SER A 111 28.64 7.64 1.86
C SER A 111 28.09 6.95 0.62
N VAL A 112 29.01 6.61 -0.29
CA VAL A 112 28.70 5.82 -1.51
C VAL A 112 28.11 4.46 -1.13
N LYS A 113 28.60 3.84 -0.06
CA LYS A 113 28.13 2.54 0.43
C LYS A 113 26.66 2.59 0.83
N GLU A 114 26.27 3.58 1.62
CA GLU A 114 24.87 3.79 2.02
C GLU A 114 23.95 4.07 0.83
N CYS A 115 24.44 4.82 -0.15
CA CYS A 115 23.70 5.04 -1.41
C CYS A 115 23.45 3.72 -2.15
N VAL A 116 24.48 2.87 -2.29
CA VAL A 116 24.38 1.57 -2.96
C VAL A 116 23.46 0.63 -2.19
N ASP A 117 23.58 0.58 -0.86
CA ASP A 117 22.75 -0.30 -0.03
C ASP A 117 21.29 0.14 -0.03
N ALA A 118 21.01 1.46 -0.08
CA ALA A 118 19.65 1.97 -0.25
C ALA A 118 19.02 1.52 -1.58
N VAL A 119 19.78 1.52 -2.69
CA VAL A 119 19.30 1.01 -3.99
C VAL A 119 19.01 -0.49 -3.92
N LYS A 120 19.87 -1.28 -3.24
CA LYS A 120 19.64 -2.73 -3.09
C LYS A 120 18.38 -3.03 -2.28
N VAL A 121 18.19 -2.36 -1.15
CA VAL A 121 17.01 -2.53 -0.30
C VAL A 121 15.76 -2.14 -1.07
N TRP A 122 15.78 -1.01 -1.78
CA TRP A 122 14.67 -0.59 -2.64
C TRP A 122 14.34 -1.63 -3.70
N PHE A 123 15.34 -2.10 -4.44
CA PHE A 123 15.14 -3.11 -5.48
C PHE A 123 14.56 -4.42 -4.91
N ALA A 124 15.04 -4.84 -3.74
CA ALA A 124 14.54 -6.03 -3.05
C ALA A 124 13.09 -5.87 -2.57
N ALA A 125 12.73 -4.71 -2.00
CA ALA A 125 11.36 -4.39 -1.59
C ALA A 125 10.44 -4.37 -2.82
N ARG A 126 10.90 -3.77 -3.92
CA ARG A 126 10.13 -3.61 -5.14
C ARG A 126 9.82 -4.93 -5.85
N ASN A 127 10.76 -5.86 -5.87
CA ASN A 127 10.50 -7.20 -6.41
C ASN A 127 9.52 -8.01 -5.57
N LYS A 128 9.32 -7.63 -4.30
CA LYS A 128 8.34 -8.24 -3.40
C LYS A 128 6.99 -7.53 -3.42
N LEU A 129 6.89 -6.34 -4.02
CA LEU A 129 5.63 -5.65 -4.16
C LEU A 129 4.75 -6.40 -5.17
N GLN A 130 3.92 -7.30 -4.65
CA GLN A 130 3.01 -8.09 -5.45
C GLN A 130 1.78 -7.27 -5.81
N SER A 131 1.24 -7.49 -7.01
CA SER A 131 -0.11 -7.03 -7.31
C SER A 131 -1.10 -7.79 -6.42
N LEU A 132 -2.25 -7.17 -6.14
CA LEU A 132 -3.34 -7.84 -5.45
C LEU A 132 -3.66 -9.20 -6.11
N PRO A 133 -3.88 -10.28 -5.34
CA PRO A 133 -4.37 -11.55 -5.86
C PRO A 133 -5.60 -11.36 -6.77
N ALA A 134 -5.67 -12.11 -7.88
CA ALA A 134 -6.76 -11.98 -8.85
C ALA A 134 -8.14 -12.25 -8.21
N ASP A 135 -8.20 -13.22 -7.29
CA ASP A 135 -9.43 -13.57 -6.58
C ASP A 135 -9.94 -12.41 -5.72
N LEU A 136 -9.04 -11.69 -5.05
CA LEU A 136 -9.41 -10.49 -4.29
C LEU A 136 -9.85 -9.33 -5.19
N GLN A 137 -9.24 -9.17 -6.37
CA GLN A 137 -9.69 -8.17 -7.35
C GLN A 137 -11.09 -8.48 -7.87
N SER A 138 -11.45 -9.76 -7.99
CA SER A 138 -12.73 -10.21 -8.52
C SER A 138 -13.93 -9.88 -7.62
N LEU A 139 -13.69 -9.61 -6.33
CA LEU A 139 -14.71 -9.22 -5.35
C LEU A 139 -15.30 -7.84 -5.61
N VAL A 140 -14.61 -6.99 -6.39
CA VAL A 140 -15.06 -5.63 -6.71
C VAL A 140 -15.46 -5.59 -8.19
N PRO A 141 -16.76 -5.70 -8.52
CA PRO A 141 -17.21 -5.64 -9.90
C PRO A 141 -16.82 -4.32 -10.55
N GLY A 142 -16.09 -4.39 -11.65
CA GLY A 142 -15.64 -3.19 -12.39
C GLY A 142 -14.41 -2.51 -11.81
N LEU A 143 -13.76 -3.06 -10.78
CA LEU A 143 -12.40 -2.64 -10.42
C LEU A 143 -11.50 -2.92 -11.64
N PRO A 144 -10.87 -1.90 -12.25
CA PRO A 144 -10.00 -2.13 -13.38
C PRO A 144 -8.92 -3.12 -12.96
N ALA A 145 -8.74 -4.17 -13.75
CA ALA A 145 -7.54 -4.98 -13.64
C ALA A 145 -6.33 -4.05 -13.62
N ASP A 146 -5.30 -4.42 -12.87
CA ASP A 146 -4.09 -3.61 -12.81
C ASP A 146 -3.51 -3.48 -14.22
N ASP A 147 -3.77 -2.35 -14.88
CA ASP A 147 -3.22 -2.09 -16.20
C ASP A 147 -1.70 -2.11 -16.10
N LYS A 148 -1.08 -3.06 -16.81
CA LYS A 148 0.36 -3.28 -16.77
C LYS A 148 1.13 -2.02 -17.13
N GLU A 149 0.61 -1.24 -18.08
CA GLU A 149 1.28 0.00 -18.50
C GLU A 149 1.26 1.05 -17.38
N THR A 150 0.14 1.19 -16.69
CA THR A 150 0.00 2.06 -15.52
C THR A 150 0.86 1.60 -14.36
N ALA A 151 0.89 0.29 -14.07
CA ALA A 151 1.79 -0.27 -13.05
C ALA A 151 3.27 0.06 -13.33
N ILE A 152 3.71 -0.11 -14.59
CA ILE A 152 5.06 0.22 -15.03
C ILE A 152 5.33 1.72 -14.89
N ARG A 153 4.39 2.58 -15.30
CA ARG A 153 4.54 4.04 -15.17
C ARG A 153 4.71 4.48 -13.72
N VAL A 154 3.87 3.95 -12.84
CA VAL A 154 3.89 4.26 -11.41
C VAL A 154 5.19 3.77 -10.77
N GLN A 155 5.64 2.56 -11.11
CA GLN A 155 6.92 2.05 -10.64
C GLN A 155 8.10 2.93 -11.09
N LYS A 156 8.12 3.32 -12.37
CA LYS A 156 9.15 4.20 -12.90
C LYS A 156 9.20 5.56 -12.19
N HIS A 157 8.04 6.11 -11.83
CA HIS A 157 7.95 7.34 -11.04
C HIS A 157 8.62 7.16 -9.68
N ASP A 158 8.30 6.09 -8.97
CA ASP A 158 8.85 5.82 -7.64
C ASP A 158 10.37 5.58 -7.68
N ASP A 159 10.84 4.80 -8.67
CA ASP A 159 12.28 4.58 -8.92
C ASP A 159 13.01 5.91 -9.19
N SER A 160 12.40 6.79 -10.00
CA SER A 160 12.98 8.10 -10.31
C SER A 160 13.07 8.99 -9.07
N ASN A 161 12.07 8.97 -8.20
CA ASN A 161 12.08 9.74 -6.96
C ASN A 161 13.16 9.27 -5.99
N LEU A 162 13.39 7.95 -5.89
CA LEU A 162 14.52 7.42 -5.12
C LEU A 162 15.84 7.95 -5.67
N LEU A 163 16.07 7.81 -6.98
CA LEU A 163 17.32 8.23 -7.60
C LEU A 163 17.56 9.74 -7.45
N LEU A 164 16.51 10.55 -7.59
CA LEU A 164 16.59 11.99 -7.35
C LEU A 164 16.92 12.32 -5.90
N SER A 165 16.34 11.60 -4.93
CA SER A 165 16.67 11.73 -3.51
C SER A 165 18.14 11.41 -3.28
N ILE A 166 18.63 10.27 -3.77
CA ILE A 166 20.04 9.88 -3.65
C ILE A 166 20.94 10.93 -4.29
N CYS A 167 20.65 11.37 -5.53
CA CYS A 167 21.45 12.41 -6.19
C CYS A 167 21.45 13.75 -5.44
N SER A 168 20.38 14.07 -4.73
CA SER A 168 20.34 15.25 -3.85
C SER A 168 21.25 15.05 -2.63
N ASP A 169 21.21 13.89 -1.99
CA ASP A 169 22.05 13.57 -0.82
C ASP A 169 23.54 13.67 -1.22
N ILE A 170 23.92 13.08 -2.36
CA ILE A 170 25.26 13.17 -2.94
C ILE A 170 25.72 14.62 -3.19
N LYS A 171 24.80 15.52 -3.54
CA LYS A 171 25.14 16.94 -3.78
C LYS A 171 25.27 17.74 -2.49
N LYS A 172 24.62 17.32 -1.42
CA LYS A 172 24.62 17.99 -0.12
C LYS A 172 25.81 17.58 0.74
N HIS A 173 26.32 16.37 0.54
CA HIS A 173 27.42 15.81 1.34
C HIS A 173 28.66 15.60 0.47
N ASP A 174 29.84 15.95 1.00
CA ASP A 174 31.09 15.42 0.45
C ASP A 174 31.09 13.92 0.72
N LEU A 175 30.69 13.14 -0.27
CA LEU A 175 30.65 11.69 -0.14
C LEU A 175 32.03 11.16 0.23
N HIS A 176 32.07 10.38 1.31
CA HIS A 176 33.26 9.67 1.69
C HIS A 176 33.18 8.23 1.20
N ASP A 177 34.30 7.70 0.71
CA ASP A 177 34.46 6.26 0.55
C ASP A 177 34.59 5.67 1.96
N SER A 178 33.57 4.92 2.39
CA SER A 178 33.64 4.18 3.65
C SER A 178 34.69 3.07 3.52
N THR A 179 35.95 3.40 3.75
CA THR A 179 37.02 2.41 3.92
C THR A 179 36.89 1.78 5.30
N THR A 180 36.00 0.79 5.46
CA THR A 180 36.17 -0.43 6.28
C THR A 180 34.94 -1.35 6.18
#